data_AF-A0A524NI22-F1
#
_entry.id   AF-A0A524NI22-F1
#
_cell.length_a   1.000
_cell.length_b   1.000
_cell.length_c   1.000
_cell.angle_alpha   90.00
_cell.angle_beta   90.00
_cell.angle_gamma   90.00
#
_symmetry.space_group_name_H-M   'P 1'
#
loop_
_entity.id
_entity.type
_entity.pdbx_description
1 polymer ?
#
loop_
_entity_poly.entity_id
_entity_poly.type
_entity_poly.pdbx_seq_one_letter_code
_entity_poly.pdbx_strand_id
1 'polypeptide(L)'
;MNKKILKLAIPNIISNISIPLLGIVDMTLMGHLESDSYIGAIALGSLIFNFIYWGLGFLRMGTSGFTAQAWGRRDLPETILVLSRAAFIALVTGVLLLLLQKPIEILSFLVLKGESRVEELAMAYFRIRIWAAPAALGQFALLGFFLGMQNARLPMVV
;
A
#
# COMPACT_ATOMS: atom_id res chain seq x y z
N MET A 1 -32.18 -13.38 -17.98
CA MET A 1 -30.92 -12.97 -17.32
C MET A 1 -30.29 -11.82 -18.10
N ASN A 2 -30.01 -10.68 -17.47
CA ASN A 2 -29.82 -9.39 -18.16
C ASN A 2 -28.43 -9.29 -18.84
N LYS A 3 -28.38 -9.15 -20.18
CA LYS A 3 -27.12 -9.04 -20.96
C LYS A 3 -26.21 -7.87 -20.49
N LYS A 4 -26.78 -6.82 -19.90
CA LYS A 4 -26.04 -5.71 -19.27
C LYS A 4 -25.27 -6.13 -18.02
N ILE A 5 -25.81 -7.05 -17.22
CA ILE A 5 -25.16 -7.55 -16.00
C ILE A 5 -23.97 -8.44 -16.39
N LEU A 6 -24.14 -9.32 -17.38
CA LEU A 6 -23.04 -10.18 -17.85
C LEU A 6 -21.85 -9.37 -18.39
N LYS A 7 -22.12 -8.27 -19.10
CA LYS A 7 -21.09 -7.39 -19.68
C LYS A 7 -20.25 -6.66 -18.63
N LEU A 8 -20.77 -6.52 -17.40
CA LEU A 8 -20.07 -5.90 -16.26
C LEU A 8 -19.48 -6.94 -15.30
N ALA A 9 -20.15 -8.08 -15.14
CA ALA A 9 -19.75 -9.15 -14.24
C ALA A 9 -18.51 -9.89 -14.76
N ILE A 10 -18.46 -10.21 -16.05
CA ILE A 10 -17.35 -10.99 -16.63
C ILE A 10 -15.99 -10.29 -16.46
N PRO A 11 -15.81 -9.00 -16.83
CA PRO A 11 -14.53 -8.32 -16.64
C PRO A 11 -14.14 -8.16 -15.16
N ASN A 12 -15.13 -7.95 -14.29
CA ASN A 12 -14.91 -7.83 -12.85
C ASN A 12 -14.46 -9.15 -12.23
N ILE A 13 -15.10 -10.26 -12.58
CA ILE A 13 -14.74 -11.59 -12.10
C ILE A 13 -13.31 -11.93 -12.56
N ILE A 14 -12.99 -11.67 -13.83
CA ILE A 14 -11.64 -11.92 -14.35
C ILE A 14 -10.60 -11.08 -13.60
N SER A 15 -10.83 -9.78 -13.42
CA SER A 15 -9.90 -8.89 -12.71
C SER A 15 -9.72 -9.29 -11.24
N ASN A 16 -10.78 -9.76 -10.58
CA ASN A 16 -10.71 -10.20 -9.18
C ASN A 16 -10.03 -11.56 -9.02
N ILE A 17 -10.06 -12.42 -10.05
CA ILE A 17 -9.37 -13.72 -10.05
C ILE A 17 -7.87 -13.56 -10.40
N SER A 18 -7.50 -12.52 -11.16
CA SER A 18 -6.10 -12.26 -11.50
C SER A 18 -5.20 -12.05 -10.27
N ILE A 19 -5.72 -11.43 -9.21
CA ILE A 19 -4.96 -11.18 -7.97
C ILE A 19 -4.56 -12.49 -7.27
N PRO A 20 -5.50 -13.42 -6.95
CA PRO A 20 -5.12 -14.70 -6.35
C PRO A 20 -4.33 -15.61 -7.30
N LEU A 21 -4.58 -15.57 -8.61
CA LEU A 21 -3.78 -16.33 -9.58
C LEU A 21 -2.31 -15.87 -9.62
N LEU A 22 -2.08 -14.56 -9.65
CA LEU A 22 -0.73 -13.99 -9.54
C LEU A 22 -0.09 -14.41 -8.21
N GLY A 23 -0.84 -14.41 -7.11
CA GLY A 23 -0.37 -14.90 -5.82
C GLY A 23 0.07 -16.37 -5.85
N ILE A 24 -0.66 -17.25 -6.54
CA ILE A 24 -0.29 -18.67 -6.71
C ILE A 24 0.97 -18.81 -7.55
N VAL A 25 1.11 -18.04 -8.63
CA VAL A 25 2.29 -18.07 -9.49
C VAL A 25 3.52 -17.57 -8.75
N ASP A 26 3.42 -16.45 -8.02
CA ASP A 26 4.49 -15.92 -7.18
C ASP A 26 4.89 -16.92 -6.08
N MET A 27 3.92 -17.59 -5.45
CA MET A 27 4.17 -18.63 -4.45
C MET A 27 4.90 -19.84 -5.06
N THR A 28 4.52 -20.26 -6.27
CA THR A 28 5.11 -21.42 -6.94
C THR A 28 6.54 -21.13 -7.42
N LEU A 29 6.80 -19.91 -7.88
CA LEU A 29 8.13 -19.44 -8.29
C LEU A 29 9.07 -19.29 -7.09
N MET A 30 8.59 -18.74 -5.97
CA MET A 30 9.38 -18.70 -4.74
C MET A 30 9.64 -20.12 -4.20
N GLY A 31 8.69 -21.05 -4.28
CA GLY A 31 8.88 -22.44 -3.81
C GLY A 31 9.99 -23.25 -4.51
N HIS A 32 10.56 -22.77 -5.62
CA HIS A 32 11.61 -23.46 -6.40
C HIS A 32 13.01 -22.84 -6.27
N LEU A 33 13.18 -21.75 -5.52
CA LEU A 33 14.50 -21.15 -5.30
C LEU A 33 15.22 -21.87 -4.15
N GLU A 34 16.36 -22.51 -4.44
CA GLU A 34 17.26 -23.20 -3.49
C GLU A 34 17.95 -22.26 -2.47
N SER A 35 17.32 -21.14 -2.13
CA SER A 35 17.79 -20.23 -1.10
C SER A 35 16.61 -19.71 -0.29
N ASP A 36 16.09 -20.61 0.55
CA ASP A 36 15.05 -20.35 1.56
C ASP A 36 15.29 -19.06 2.35
N SER A 37 16.57 -18.71 2.55
CA SER A 37 16.96 -17.51 3.27
C SER A 37 16.57 -16.19 2.58
N TYR A 38 16.64 -16.07 1.25
CA TYR A 38 16.23 -14.83 0.56
C TYR A 38 14.71 -14.67 0.54
N ILE A 39 13.98 -15.76 0.34
CA ILE A 39 12.50 -15.74 0.35
C ILE A 39 12.00 -15.41 1.75
N GLY A 40 12.56 -16.06 2.78
CA GLY A 40 12.27 -15.75 4.17
C GLY A 40 12.55 -14.28 4.50
N ALA A 41 13.64 -13.71 3.97
CA ALA A 41 14.01 -12.32 4.21
C ALA A 41 13.06 -11.33 3.55
N ILE A 42 12.66 -11.58 2.29
CA ILE A 42 11.66 -10.76 1.59
C ILE A 42 10.30 -10.87 2.27
N ALA A 43 9.90 -12.07 2.71
CA ALA A 43 8.65 -12.29 3.42
C ALA A 43 8.60 -11.52 4.75
N LEU A 44 9.63 -11.67 5.59
CA LEU A 44 9.75 -10.94 6.86
C LEU A 44 9.79 -9.43 6.64
N GLY A 45 10.64 -8.95 5.72
CA GLY A 45 10.72 -7.53 5.39
C GLY A 45 9.40 -6.96 4.90
N SER A 46 8.70 -7.69 4.03
CA SER A 46 7.41 -7.25 3.46
C SER A 46 6.29 -7.26 4.50
N LEU A 47 6.32 -8.19 5.47
CA LEU A 47 5.36 -8.24 6.58
C LEU A 47 5.42 -6.96 7.44
N ILE A 48 6.63 -6.46 7.71
CA ILE A 48 6.83 -5.19 8.45
C ILE A 48 6.14 -4.03 7.72
N PHE A 49 6.42 -3.86 6.43
CA PHE A 49 5.79 -2.80 5.64
C PHE A 49 4.29 -2.99 5.48
N ASN A 50 3.81 -4.23 5.36
CA ASN A 50 2.39 -4.53 5.31
C ASN A 50 1.69 -4.03 6.57
N PHE A 51 2.24 -4.35 7.74
CA PHE A 51 1.70 -3.90 9.02
C PHE A 51 1.69 -2.37 9.15
N ILE A 52 2.81 -1.71 8.83
CA ILE A 52 2.93 -0.25 8.88
C ILE A 52 1.91 0.41 7.94
N TYR A 53 1.89 0.01 6.67
CA TYR A 53 1.01 0.62 5.67
C TYR A 53 -0.44 0.29 5.89
N TRP A 54 -0.76 -0.90 6.41
CA TRP A 54 -2.13 -1.24 6.79
C TRP A 54 -2.64 -0.34 7.92
N GLY A 55 -1.81 -0.11 8.95
CA GLY A 55 -2.12 0.85 10.02
C GLY A 55 -2.32 2.28 9.52
N LEU A 56 -1.59 2.67 8.46
CA LEU A 56 -1.71 3.99 7.81
C LEU A 56 -2.78 4.03 6.70
N GLY A 57 -3.52 2.94 6.49
CA GLY A 57 -4.59 2.85 5.48
C GLY A 57 -5.75 3.82 5.71
N PHE A 58 -5.87 4.38 6.93
CA PHE A 58 -6.82 5.43 7.25
C PHE A 58 -6.64 6.68 6.37
N LEU A 59 -5.40 6.98 5.94
CA LEU A 59 -5.13 8.13 5.08
C LEU A 59 -5.90 8.03 3.76
N ARG A 60 -5.95 6.82 3.19
CA ARG A 60 -6.70 6.55 1.97
C ARG A 60 -8.21 6.67 2.20
N MET A 61 -8.74 5.94 3.19
CA MET A 61 -10.19 5.91 3.44
C MET A 61 -10.73 7.27 3.90
N GLY A 62 -10.01 7.95 4.80
CA GLY A 62 -10.37 9.27 5.30
C GLY A 62 -10.36 10.32 4.19
N THR A 63 -9.30 10.38 3.39
CA THR A 63 -9.22 11.33 2.26
C THR A 63 -10.35 11.09 1.25
N SER A 64 -10.67 9.83 0.94
CA SER A 64 -11.78 9.50 0.03
C SER A 64 -13.13 9.98 0.55
N GLY A 65 -13.41 9.80 1.85
CA GLY A 65 -14.67 10.24 2.46
C GLY A 65 -14.84 11.75 2.43
N PHE A 66 -13.83 12.51 2.87
CA PHE A 66 -13.90 13.97 2.87
C PHE A 66 -13.92 14.54 1.45
N THR A 67 -13.16 13.96 0.53
CA THR A 67 -13.16 14.38 -0.88
C THR A 67 -14.52 14.14 -1.52
N ALA A 68 -15.14 12.98 -1.30
CA ALA A 68 -16.47 12.68 -1.83
C ALA A 68 -17.54 13.66 -1.32
N GLN A 69 -17.45 14.07 -0.06
CA GLN A 69 -18.36 15.07 0.52
C GLN A 69 -18.15 16.46 -0.10
N ALA A 70 -16.92 16.95 -0.18
CA ALA A 70 -16.60 18.26 -0.76
C ALA A 70 -16.96 18.32 -2.25
N TRP A 71 -16.56 17.28 -3.00
CA TRP A 71 -16.86 17.13 -4.42
C TRP A 71 -18.36 17.03 -4.68
N GLY A 72 -19.09 16.25 -3.86
CA GLY A 72 -20.54 16.12 -3.95
C GLY A 72 -21.29 17.44 -3.72
N ARG A 73 -20.75 18.33 -2.86
CA ARG A 73 -21.26 19.69 -2.65
C ARG A 73 -20.84 20.68 -3.75
N ARG A 74 -20.05 20.25 -4.75
CA ARG A 74 -19.42 21.09 -5.79
C ARG A 74 -18.54 22.21 -5.21
N ASP A 75 -17.96 21.96 -4.04
CA ASP A 75 -17.05 22.88 -3.35
C ASP A 75 -15.60 22.60 -3.77
N LEU A 76 -15.19 23.20 -4.87
CA LEU A 76 -13.82 23.03 -5.40
C LEU A 76 -12.74 23.54 -4.42
N PRO A 77 -12.90 24.69 -3.76
CA PRO A 77 -11.95 25.14 -2.73
C PRO A 77 -11.74 24.09 -1.62
N GLU A 78 -12.81 23.55 -1.04
CA GLU A 78 -12.67 22.53 0.01
C GLU A 78 -12.09 21.22 -0.55
N THR A 79 -12.44 20.85 -1.79
CA THR A 79 -11.87 19.66 -2.46
C THR A 79 -10.34 19.76 -2.52
N ILE A 80 -9.80 20.90 -2.97
CA ILE A 80 -8.35 21.12 -3.05
C ILE A 80 -7.74 21.15 -1.64
N LEU A 81 -8.44 21.72 -0.66
CA LEU A 81 -7.98 21.77 0.71
C LEU A 81 -7.85 20.38 1.33
N VAL A 82 -8.79 19.47 1.05
CA VAL A 82 -8.71 18.06 1.47
C VAL A 82 -7.47 17.38 0.88
N LEU A 83 -7.18 17.58 -0.41
CA LEU A 83 -5.96 17.04 -1.02
C LEU A 83 -4.70 17.59 -0.35
N SER A 84 -4.63 18.90 -0.11
CA SER A 84 -3.47 19.52 0.52
C SER A 84 -3.21 19.00 1.94
N ARG A 85 -4.28 18.82 2.73
CA ARG A 85 -4.21 18.23 4.08
C ARG A 85 -3.74 16.78 4.02
N ALA A 86 -4.30 15.98 3.10
CA ALA A 86 -3.91 14.59 2.93
C ALA A 86 -2.44 14.45 2.48
N ALA A 87 -1.99 15.27 1.53
CA ALA A 87 -0.61 15.31 1.06
C ALA A 87 0.36 15.75 2.17
N PHE A 88 -0.04 16.74 2.98
CA PHE A 88 0.75 17.17 4.13
C PHE A 88 0.89 16.07 5.19
N ILE A 89 -0.21 15.40 5.55
CA ILE A 89 -0.19 14.26 6.49
C ILE A 89 0.66 13.11 5.93
N ALA A 90 0.54 12.81 4.63
CA ALA A 90 1.35 11.80 3.96
C ALA A 90 2.85 12.10 4.08
N LEU A 91 3.26 13.34 3.79
CA LEU A 91 4.64 13.78 3.84
C LEU A 91 5.17 13.76 5.27
N VAL A 92 4.44 14.35 6.23
CA VAL A 92 4.84 14.38 7.64
C VAL A 92 4.98 12.96 8.20
N THR A 93 4.00 12.10 7.94
CA THR A 93 4.05 10.70 8.41
C THR A 93 5.17 9.92 7.73
N GLY A 94 5.40 10.14 6.43
CA GLY A 94 6.49 9.52 5.69
C GLY A 94 7.87 9.93 6.22
N VAL A 95 8.07 11.22 6.48
CA VAL A 95 9.30 11.73 7.11
C VAL A 95 9.44 11.18 8.52
N LEU A 96 8.36 11.10 9.30
CA LEU A 96 8.39 10.52 10.65
C LEU A 96 8.81 9.05 10.62
N LEU A 97 8.34 8.26 9.65
CA LEU A 97 8.80 6.87 9.46
C LEU A 97 10.30 6.79 9.13
N LEU A 98 10.84 7.74 8.35
CA LEU A 98 12.28 7.79 8.06
C LEU A 98 13.11 8.16 9.29
N LEU A 99 12.63 9.11 10.10
CA LEU A 99 13.27 9.49 11.35
C LEU A 99 13.24 8.35 12.38
N LEU A 100 12.12 7.62 12.44
CA LEU A 100 11.93 6.47 13.32
C LEU A 100 12.39 5.14 12.71
N GLN A 101 13.12 5.15 11.59
CA GLN A 101 13.51 3.90 10.90
C GLN A 101 14.28 2.95 11.84
N LYS A 102 15.14 3.48 12.71
CA LYS A 102 15.97 2.68 13.63
C LYS A 102 15.16 2.02 14.74
N PRO A 103 14.33 2.73 15.52
CA PRO A 103 13.47 2.08 16.49
C PRO A 103 12.48 1.11 15.83
N ILE A 104 11.97 1.42 14.63
CA ILE A 104 11.08 0.51 13.88
C ILE A 104 11.82 -0.78 13.50
N GLU A 105 13.05 -0.67 12.98
CA GLU A 105 13.93 -1.82 12.66
C GLU A 105 14.10 -2.71 13.89
N ILE A 106 14.56 -2.15 15.01
CA ILE A 106 14.83 -2.90 16.24
C ILE A 106 13.57 -3.58 16.77
N LEU A 107 12.45 -2.86 16.87
CA LEU A 107 11.19 -3.42 17.38
C LEU A 107 10.65 -4.53 16.47
N SER A 108 10.75 -4.36 15.15
CA SER A 108 10.26 -5.34 14.20
C SER A 108 11.01 -6.66 14.33
N PHE A 109 12.34 -6.62 14.38
CA PHE A 109 13.16 -7.83 14.47
C PHE A 109 13.17 -8.47 15.87
N LEU A 110 12.95 -7.68 16.93
CA LEU A 110 12.73 -8.20 18.28
C LEU A 110 11.46 -9.07 18.37
N VAL A 111 10.41 -8.70 17.63
CA VAL A 111 9.14 -9.44 17.60
C VAL A 111 9.18 -10.62 16.61
N LEU A 112 9.77 -10.41 15.44
CA LEU A 112 9.70 -11.38 14.34
C LEU A 112 10.70 -12.55 14.44
N LYS A 113 11.74 -12.45 15.28
CA LYS A 113 12.76 -13.49 15.58
C LYS A 113 12.96 -14.53 14.46
N GLY A 114 13.93 -14.27 13.57
CA GLY A 114 14.28 -15.19 12.48
C GLY A 114 15.56 -15.98 12.75
N GLU A 115 15.91 -16.86 11.81
CA GLU A 115 17.25 -17.43 11.73
C GLU A 115 18.25 -16.33 11.32
N SER A 116 19.46 -16.34 11.89
CA SER A 116 20.44 -15.24 11.82
C SER A 116 20.71 -14.73 10.40
N ARG A 117 20.77 -15.63 9.40
CA ARG A 117 21.01 -15.25 8.00
C ARG A 117 19.83 -14.56 7.34
N VAL A 118 18.60 -14.95 7.70
CA VAL A 118 17.36 -14.37 7.17
C VAL A 118 17.15 -12.96 7.73
N GLU A 119 17.47 -12.77 9.01
CA GLU A 119 17.35 -11.49 9.70
C GLU A 119 18.29 -10.44 9.09
N GLU A 120 19.56 -10.78 8.85
CA GLU A 120 20.53 -9.88 8.20
C GLU A 120 20.03 -9.38 6.83
N LEU A 121 19.53 -10.30 6.01
CA LEU A 121 19.00 -9.99 4.68
C LEU A 121 17.72 -9.14 4.76
N ALA A 122 16.83 -9.44 5.71
CA ALA A 122 15.60 -8.68 5.93
C ALA A 122 15.89 -7.25 6.44
N MET A 123 16.90 -7.08 7.30
CA MET A 123 17.34 -5.76 7.77
C MET A 123 17.90 -4.92 6.62
N ALA A 124 18.72 -5.52 5.75
CA ALA A 124 19.23 -4.85 4.56
C ALA A 124 18.08 -4.39 3.64
N TYR A 125 17.12 -5.29 3.39
CA TYR A 125 15.92 -4.97 2.62
C TYR A 125 15.08 -3.85 3.25
N PHE A 126 14.85 -3.89 4.57
CA PHE A 126 14.11 -2.87 5.30
C PHE A 126 14.74 -1.48 5.13
N ARG A 127 16.06 -1.38 5.33
CA ARG A 127 16.81 -0.11 5.23
C ARG A 127 16.75 0.51 3.84
N ILE A 128 16.65 -0.31 2.79
CA ILE A 128 16.48 0.18 1.42
C ILE A 128 15.03 0.62 1.20
N ARG A 129 14.07 -0.22 1.59
CA ARG A 129 12.65 -0.02 1.26
C ARG A 129 11.97 1.09 2.07
N ILE A 130 12.48 1.44 3.26
CA ILE A 130 11.90 2.52 4.08
C ILE A 130 11.92 3.88 3.39
N TRP A 131 12.89 4.12 2.50
CA TRP A 131 12.97 5.35 1.68
C TRP A 131 11.79 5.52 0.73
N ALA A 132 11.09 4.44 0.38
CA ALA A 132 9.88 4.51 -0.42
C ALA A 132 8.64 4.95 0.38
N ALA A 133 8.71 5.02 1.72
CA ALA A 133 7.55 5.29 2.57
C ALA A 133 6.87 6.65 2.29
N PRO A 134 7.59 7.77 2.12
CA PRO A 134 6.95 9.06 1.78
C PRO A 134 6.19 8.99 0.45
N ALA A 135 6.77 8.33 -0.56
CA ALA A 135 6.13 8.17 -1.86
C ALA A 135 4.89 7.25 -1.77
N ALA A 136 4.98 6.14 -1.03
CA ALA A 136 3.86 5.22 -0.83
C ALA A 136 2.68 5.87 -0.11
N LEU A 137 2.93 6.69 0.91
CA LEU A 137 1.88 7.42 1.61
C LEU A 137 1.30 8.55 0.75
N GLY A 138 2.12 9.21 -0.07
CA GLY A 138 1.65 10.15 -1.09
C GLY A 138 0.68 9.48 -2.07
N GLN A 139 1.01 8.26 -2.51
CA GLN A 139 0.13 7.45 -3.34
C GLN A 139 -1.19 7.13 -2.61
N PHE A 140 -1.18 6.83 -1.31
CA PHE A 140 -2.42 6.61 -0.54
C PHE A 140 -3.32 7.84 -0.51
N ALA A 141 -2.74 9.03 -0.30
CA ALA A 141 -3.47 10.29 -0.33
C ALA A 141 -4.09 10.55 -1.72
N LEU A 142 -3.30 10.38 -2.79
CA LEU A 142 -3.76 10.58 -4.16
C LEU A 142 -4.86 9.58 -4.54
N LEU A 143 -4.66 8.30 -4.27
CA LEU A 143 -5.67 7.25 -4.53
C LEU A 143 -6.97 7.55 -3.78
N GLY A 144 -6.87 7.91 -2.50
CA GLY A 144 -8.04 8.30 -1.70
C GLY A 144 -8.76 9.50 -2.31
N PHE A 145 -8.03 10.54 -2.70
CA PHE A 145 -8.57 11.73 -3.32
C PHE A 145 -9.29 11.44 -4.65
N PHE A 146 -8.63 10.75 -5.59
CA PHE A 146 -9.20 10.44 -6.90
C PHE A 146 -10.44 9.52 -6.79
N LEU A 147 -10.40 8.53 -5.91
CA LEU A 147 -11.56 7.68 -5.63
C LEU A 147 -12.72 8.49 -5.05
N GLY A 148 -12.44 9.43 -4.14
CA GLY A 148 -13.44 10.34 -3.58
C GLY A 148 -14.10 11.24 -4.62
N MET A 149 -13.36 11.67 -5.64
CA MET A 149 -13.92 12.43 -6.78
C MET A 149 -14.73 11.57 -7.77
N GLN A 150 -14.95 10.28 -7.47
CA GLN A 150 -15.56 9.30 -8.39
C GLN A 150 -14.78 9.09 -9.69
N ASN A 151 -13.52 9.53 -9.75
CA ASN A 151 -12.66 9.31 -10.90
C ASN A 151 -11.85 8.04 -10.69
N ALA A 152 -12.44 6.90 -11.03
CA ALA A 152 -11.78 5.60 -10.95
C ALA A 152 -10.76 5.35 -12.08
N ARG A 153 -10.64 6.25 -13.07
CA ARG A 153 -9.70 6.09 -14.20
C ARG A 153 -8.31 6.63 -13.90
N LEU A 154 -8.18 7.76 -13.21
CA LEU A 154 -6.89 8.34 -12.84
C LEU A 154 -6.04 7.47 -11.88
N PRO A 155 -6.62 6.77 -10.88
CA PRO A 155 -5.93 5.78 -10.06
C PRO A 155 -5.28 4.61 -10.80
N MET A 156 -5.66 4.37 -12.06
CA MET A 156 -5.06 3.31 -12.88
C MET A 156 -3.79 3.75 -13.61
N VAL A 157 -3.50 5.06 -13.64
CA VAL A 157 -2.35 5.65 -14.36
C VAL A 157 -1.24 6.08 -13.41
N VAL A 158 -1.58 6.32 -12.12
CA VAL A 158 -0.68 6.83 -11.07
C VAL A 158 -0.45 5.76 -10.02
#